data_AF-A0A8H6I2J6-F1
#
_entry.id   AF-A0A8H6I2J6-F1
#
_cell.length_a   1.000
_cell.length_b   1.000
_cell.length_c   1.000
_cell.angle_alpha   90.00
_cell.angle_beta   90.00
_cell.angle_gamma   90.00
#
_symmetry.space_group_name_H-M   'P 1'
#
loop_
_entity.id
_entity.type
_entity.pdbx_description
1 polymer ?
#
loop_
_entity_poly.entity_id
_entity_poly.type
_entity_poly.pdbx_seq_one_letter_code
_entity_poly.pdbx_strand_id
1 'polypeptide(L)'
;MGAGQSTAHAHIPSKALHVLRVTPSSPASETDIEPFFDFVVGFEGDSLSPEHIDASQLEKIVESHEDRVLNLLVWNSKNQRTRVVPVVPSRSWSQPHLNANNAQPSLLGLSMRMCEPETATENVWHVLDVLEGSPAESAGLVPMGDWILGWSGGVLSAENDFYDLVEAHVDKPLRVYVYSYDFDTLREVVLIPNRHWGGEGLLGCIFGFGLLHRIPPQPEDRVPGSIPPELQEEEEEFEEQQLFVPADVQTD
;
A
#
# COMPACT_ATOMS: atom_id res chain seq x y z
N MET A 1 -4.45 -5.32 -46.22
CA MET A 1 -3.09 -5.55 -45.67
C MET A 1 -2.67 -4.28 -44.93
N GLY A 2 -2.38 -4.39 -43.62
CA GLY A 2 -1.87 -3.30 -42.77
C GLY A 2 -2.96 -2.64 -41.92
N ALA A 3 -3.53 -3.35 -40.94
CA ALA A 3 -3.07 -3.39 -39.55
C ALA A 3 -3.34 -2.06 -38.82
N GLY A 4 -4.53 -1.97 -38.22
CA GLY A 4 -4.81 -1.00 -37.17
C GLY A 4 -4.01 -1.39 -35.93
N GLN A 5 -3.00 -0.61 -35.60
CA GLN A 5 -2.47 -0.58 -34.24
C GLN A 5 -3.47 0.22 -33.40
N SER A 6 -4.44 -0.49 -32.81
CA SER A 6 -5.07 0.01 -31.58
C SER A 6 -4.03 -0.19 -30.48
N THR A 7 -3.34 0.88 -30.11
CA THR A 7 -2.74 0.96 -28.79
C THR A 7 -3.89 0.84 -27.78
N ALA A 8 -3.92 -0.27 -27.05
CA ALA A 8 -4.77 -0.38 -25.86
C ALA A 8 -4.22 0.62 -24.84
N HIS A 9 -4.61 1.88 -24.95
CA HIS A 9 -4.37 2.86 -23.91
C HIS A 9 -5.12 2.36 -22.68
N ALA A 10 -4.35 1.92 -21.68
CA ALA A 10 -4.83 1.71 -20.33
C ALA A 10 -5.56 2.98 -19.87
N HIS A 11 -6.90 2.96 -19.91
CA HIS A 11 -7.68 4.09 -19.46
C HIS A 11 -7.75 4.05 -17.94
N ILE A 12 -7.12 5.01 -17.27
CA ILE A 12 -7.24 5.18 -15.83
C ILE A 12 -8.74 5.41 -15.52
N PRO A 13 -9.36 4.59 -14.65
CA PRO A 13 -10.76 4.78 -14.28
C PRO A 13 -10.97 6.17 -13.69
N SER A 14 -12.05 6.86 -14.06
CA SER A 14 -12.34 8.17 -13.48
C SER A 14 -12.78 8.09 -12.02
N LYS A 15 -13.45 6.99 -11.64
CA LYS A 15 -13.82 6.68 -10.24
C LYS A 15 -13.74 5.18 -9.99
N ALA A 16 -13.28 4.81 -8.81
CA ALA A 16 -13.20 3.42 -8.39
C ALA A 16 -13.19 3.28 -6.86
N LEU A 17 -13.46 2.06 -6.38
CA LEU A 17 -13.33 1.71 -4.97
C LEU A 17 -11.89 1.32 -4.67
N HIS A 18 -11.13 2.27 -4.11
CA HIS A 18 -9.74 2.09 -3.72
C HIS A 18 -9.63 1.17 -2.51
N VAL A 19 -8.87 0.08 -2.65
CA VAL A 19 -8.62 -0.85 -1.56
C VAL A 19 -7.63 -0.23 -0.60
N LEU A 20 -8.03 0.01 0.65
CA LEU A 20 -7.19 0.61 1.68
C LEU A 20 -6.55 -0.46 2.58
N ARG A 21 -7.28 -1.56 2.80
CA ARG A 21 -6.85 -2.65 3.68
C ARG A 21 -7.47 -3.96 3.24
N VAL A 22 -6.67 -5.01 3.31
CA VAL A 22 -7.10 -6.40 3.25
C VAL A 22 -6.98 -6.99 4.66
N THR A 23 -8.08 -7.53 5.19
CA THR A 23 -8.08 -8.13 6.53
C THR A 23 -7.45 -9.51 6.48
N PRO A 24 -6.50 -9.85 7.36
CA PRO A 24 -5.92 -11.19 7.40
C PRO A 24 -6.99 -12.27 7.60
N SER A 25 -6.79 -13.42 6.95
CA SER A 25 -7.68 -14.59 7.01
C SER A 25 -9.11 -14.31 6.52
N SER A 26 -9.29 -13.30 5.67
CA SER A 26 -10.54 -13.01 4.98
C SER A 26 -10.52 -13.56 3.54
N PRO A 27 -11.68 -13.69 2.86
CA PRO A 27 -11.72 -14.11 1.48
C PRO A 27 -10.85 -13.26 0.54
N ALA A 28 -10.78 -11.95 0.78
CA ALA A 28 -9.89 -11.10 -0.02
C ALA A 28 -8.40 -11.37 0.23
N SER A 29 -8.01 -11.82 1.42
CA SER A 29 -6.61 -12.20 1.71
C SER A 29 -6.16 -13.50 1.03
N GLU A 30 -7.10 -14.27 0.49
CA GLU A 30 -6.83 -15.47 -0.32
C GLU A 30 -6.66 -15.14 -1.81
N THR A 31 -6.78 -13.86 -2.18
CA THR A 31 -6.61 -13.35 -3.55
C THR A 31 -5.29 -12.60 -3.71
N ASP A 32 -5.04 -12.12 -4.92
CA ASP A 32 -3.89 -11.26 -5.24
C ASP A 32 -4.20 -9.76 -5.05
N ILE A 33 -5.27 -9.40 -4.32
CA ILE A 33 -5.63 -8.00 -4.10
C ILE A 33 -4.58 -7.31 -3.24
N GLU A 34 -3.97 -6.27 -3.80
CA GLU A 34 -2.97 -5.43 -3.15
C GLU A 34 -3.63 -4.18 -2.54
N PRO A 35 -3.55 -3.97 -1.22
CA PRO A 35 -3.97 -2.70 -0.65
C PRO A 35 -3.21 -1.53 -1.29
N PHE A 36 -3.82 -0.36 -1.28
CA PHE A 36 -3.37 0.89 -1.91
C PHE A 36 -3.21 0.88 -3.45
N PHE A 37 -2.75 -0.22 -4.05
CA PHE A 37 -2.51 -0.26 -5.50
C PHE A 37 -3.72 -0.74 -6.29
N ASP A 38 -4.60 -1.51 -5.67
CA ASP A 38 -5.80 -2.02 -6.34
C ASP A 38 -7.04 -1.16 -6.13
N PHE A 39 -7.80 -1.06 -7.22
CA PHE A 39 -9.05 -0.33 -7.31
C PHE A 39 -10.11 -1.26 -7.89
N VAL A 40 -11.16 -1.56 -7.13
CA VAL A 40 -12.30 -2.31 -7.64
C VAL A 40 -13.11 -1.37 -8.55
N VAL A 41 -13.16 -1.72 -9.83
CA VAL A 41 -13.85 -0.94 -10.88
C VAL A 41 -15.16 -1.59 -11.30
N GLY A 42 -15.36 -2.87 -10.99
CA GLY A 42 -16.56 -3.60 -11.35
C GLY A 42 -16.54 -5.07 -10.95
N PHE A 43 -17.40 -5.86 -11.59
CA PHE A 43 -17.38 -7.32 -11.56
C PHE A 43 -17.78 -7.87 -12.95
N GLU A 44 -17.41 -9.10 -13.24
CA GLU A 44 -17.83 -9.81 -14.46
C GLU A 44 -19.25 -10.35 -14.27
N GLY A 45 -20.23 -9.76 -14.97
CA GLY A 45 -21.63 -10.19 -14.99
C GLY A 45 -22.19 -10.30 -16.42
N ASP A 46 -23.46 -10.66 -16.57
CA ASP A 46 -24.13 -10.84 -17.89
C ASP A 46 -24.25 -9.54 -18.72
N SER A 47 -24.12 -8.37 -18.08
CA SER A 47 -24.21 -7.07 -18.73
C SER A 47 -22.81 -6.53 -19.03
N LEU A 48 -22.44 -6.55 -20.32
CA LEU A 48 -21.13 -6.17 -20.90
C LEU A 48 -20.76 -4.67 -20.81
N SER A 49 -21.36 -3.91 -19.89
CA SER A 49 -20.95 -2.52 -19.63
C SER A 49 -20.23 -2.43 -18.30
N PRO A 50 -18.98 -1.92 -18.25
CA PRO A 50 -18.35 -1.51 -17.00
C PRO A 50 -19.11 -0.29 -16.45
N GLU A 51 -20.29 -0.52 -15.86
CA GLU A 51 -20.97 0.50 -15.08
C GLU A 51 -20.09 0.78 -13.85
N HIS A 52 -19.75 2.05 -13.63
CA HIS A 52 -19.02 2.44 -12.43
C HIS A 52 -19.83 2.01 -11.20
N ILE A 53 -19.31 1.05 -10.45
CA ILE A 53 -19.99 0.48 -9.30
C ILE A 53 -19.72 1.35 -8.08
N ASP A 54 -20.78 1.87 -7.46
CA ASP A 54 -20.68 2.52 -6.16
C ASP A 54 -20.60 1.52 -5.00
N ALA A 55 -20.25 2.00 -3.81
CA ALA A 55 -20.09 1.13 -2.64
C ALA A 55 -21.37 0.33 -2.31
N SER A 56 -22.55 0.93 -2.48
CA SER A 56 -23.83 0.31 -2.15
C SER A 56 -24.26 -0.76 -3.16
N GLN A 57 -23.90 -0.56 -4.43
CA GLN A 57 -24.10 -1.54 -5.48
C GLN A 57 -23.17 -2.73 -5.25
N LEU A 58 -21.89 -2.49 -4.97
CA LEU A 58 -20.94 -3.56 -4.69
C LEU A 58 -21.40 -4.40 -3.49
N GLU A 59 -21.86 -3.76 -2.41
CA GLU A 59 -22.40 -4.46 -1.24
C GLU A 59 -23.51 -5.46 -1.62
N LYS A 60 -24.51 -5.04 -2.40
CA LYS A 60 -25.59 -5.92 -2.87
C LYS A 60 -25.09 -7.05 -3.76
N ILE A 61 -24.13 -6.76 -4.63
CA ILE A 61 -23.53 -7.76 -5.54
C ILE A 61 -22.83 -8.84 -4.71
N VAL A 62 -22.01 -8.43 -3.74
CA VAL A 62 -21.28 -9.31 -2.84
C VAL A 62 -22.24 -10.17 -2.00
N GLU A 63 -23.33 -9.58 -1.48
CA GLU A 63 -24.37 -10.33 -0.76
C GLU A 63 -25.06 -11.37 -1.64
N SER A 64 -25.34 -11.05 -2.90
CA SER A 64 -25.99 -11.99 -3.83
C SER A 64 -25.10 -13.16 -4.26
N HIS A 65 -23.77 -13.02 -4.08
CA HIS A 65 -22.75 -14.02 -4.41
C HIS A 65 -22.17 -14.72 -3.17
N GLU A 66 -22.83 -14.64 -2.01
CA GLU A 66 -22.38 -15.38 -0.82
C GLU A 66 -22.21 -16.88 -1.12
N ASP A 67 -21.06 -17.41 -0.71
CA ASP A 67 -20.58 -18.78 -0.91
C ASP A 67 -20.51 -19.22 -2.39
N ARG A 68 -20.40 -18.25 -3.32
CA ARG A 68 -20.19 -18.48 -4.76
C ARG A 68 -19.03 -17.63 -5.26
N VAL A 69 -18.44 -18.04 -6.38
CA VAL A 69 -17.38 -17.26 -7.03
C VAL A 69 -17.96 -15.95 -7.56
N LEU A 70 -17.37 -14.84 -7.14
CA LEU A 70 -17.57 -13.50 -7.66
C LEU A 70 -16.27 -13.05 -8.36
N ASN A 71 -16.36 -12.74 -9.64
CA ASN A 71 -15.24 -12.26 -10.43
C ASN A 71 -15.18 -10.74 -10.37
N LEU A 72 -14.33 -10.17 -9.51
CA LEU A 72 -14.14 -8.73 -9.42
C LEU A 72 -13.27 -8.22 -10.58
N LEU A 73 -13.58 -7.05 -11.10
CA LEU A 73 -12.70 -6.32 -12.03
C LEU A 73 -11.88 -5.34 -11.20
N VAL A 74 -10.56 -5.55 -11.18
CA VAL A 74 -9.62 -4.81 -10.34
C VAL A 74 -8.58 -4.13 -11.23
N TRP A 75 -8.53 -2.80 -11.19
CA TRP A 75 -7.49 -2.00 -11.84
C TRP A 75 -6.34 -1.77 -10.86
N ASN A 76 -5.11 -2.06 -11.28
CA ASN A 76 -3.91 -1.89 -10.48
C ASN A 76 -3.13 -0.65 -10.92
N SER A 77 -2.75 0.20 -9.98
CA SER A 77 -2.06 1.46 -10.30
C SER A 77 -0.58 1.30 -10.64
N LYS A 78 0.08 0.20 -10.24
CA LYS A 78 1.50 -0.05 -10.57
C LYS A 78 1.67 -0.34 -12.06
N ASN A 79 0.84 -1.23 -12.61
CA ASN A 79 0.93 -1.66 -14.01
C ASN A 79 -0.15 -1.06 -14.93
N GLN A 80 -1.06 -0.26 -14.37
CA GLN A 80 -2.18 0.38 -15.07
C GLN A 80 -3.11 -0.59 -15.82
N ARG A 81 -3.19 -1.86 -15.42
CA ARG A 81 -4.06 -2.86 -16.06
C ARG A 81 -5.23 -3.27 -15.17
N THR A 82 -6.33 -3.63 -15.82
CA THR A 82 -7.48 -4.27 -15.17
C THR A 82 -7.36 -5.78 -15.31
N ARG A 83 -7.54 -6.51 -14.20
CA ARG A 83 -7.57 -7.97 -14.15
C ARG A 83 -8.86 -8.47 -13.49
N VAL A 84 -9.18 -9.74 -13.76
CA VAL A 84 -10.29 -10.44 -13.10
C VAL A 84 -9.74 -11.14 -11.86
N VAL A 85 -10.33 -10.83 -10.70
CA VAL A 85 -9.97 -11.45 -9.42
C VAL A 85 -11.15 -12.28 -8.92
N PRO A 86 -11.07 -13.63 -8.96
CA PRO A 86 -12.09 -14.48 -8.39
C PRO A 86 -12.00 -14.45 -6.86
N VAL A 87 -13.10 -14.16 -6.19
CA VAL A 87 -13.23 -14.20 -4.72
C VAL A 87 -14.51 -14.95 -4.35
N VAL A 88 -14.51 -15.66 -3.22
CA VAL A 88 -15.71 -16.33 -2.69
C VAL A 88 -16.15 -15.59 -1.41
N PRO A 89 -17.13 -14.67 -1.49
CA PRO A 89 -17.60 -13.96 -0.32
C PRO A 89 -18.21 -14.94 0.69
N SER A 90 -17.87 -14.79 1.98
CA SER A 90 -18.44 -15.64 3.03
C SER A 90 -18.50 -14.89 4.35
N ARG A 91 -19.48 -15.19 5.22
CA ARG A 91 -19.55 -14.65 6.59
C ARG A 91 -18.82 -15.52 7.61
N SER A 92 -18.44 -16.73 7.23
CA SER A 92 -17.82 -17.72 8.12
C SER A 92 -16.56 -17.19 8.82
N TRP A 93 -15.74 -16.40 8.11
CA TRP A 93 -14.51 -15.81 8.65
C TRP A 93 -14.76 -14.66 9.66
N SER A 94 -15.87 -13.94 9.54
CA SER A 94 -16.16 -12.75 10.37
C SER A 94 -17.12 -13.02 11.53
N GLN A 95 -17.81 -14.17 11.54
CA GLN A 95 -18.67 -14.63 12.64
C GLN A 95 -18.00 -14.63 14.04
N PRO A 96 -16.73 -15.06 14.19
CA PRO A 96 -16.05 -15.05 15.49
C PRO A 96 -15.83 -13.63 16.08
N HIS A 97 -15.84 -12.59 15.23
CA HIS A 97 -15.53 -11.21 15.59
C HIS A 97 -16.76 -10.34 15.91
N LEU A 98 -17.98 -10.91 15.89
CA LEU A 98 -19.24 -10.17 16.08
C LEU A 98 -19.50 -9.68 17.51
N ASN A 99 -18.66 -10.03 18.47
CA ASN A 99 -18.92 -9.76 19.90
C ASN A 99 -18.61 -8.33 20.35
N ALA A 100 -18.16 -7.42 19.47
CA ALA A 100 -17.69 -6.11 19.89
C ALA A 100 -18.68 -4.95 19.68
N ASN A 101 -19.56 -4.93 18.65
CA ASN A 101 -20.27 -3.68 18.29
C ASN A 101 -21.57 -3.78 17.44
N ASN A 102 -22.29 -4.91 17.40
CA ASN A 102 -23.48 -5.07 16.52
C ASN A 102 -23.22 -4.75 15.04
N ALA A 103 -21.96 -4.83 14.59
CA ALA A 103 -21.61 -4.63 13.18
C ALA A 103 -22.01 -5.85 12.37
N GLN A 104 -22.53 -5.65 11.15
CA GLN A 104 -22.80 -6.76 10.26
C GLN A 104 -21.48 -7.47 9.90
N PRO A 105 -21.46 -8.82 9.85
CA PRO A 105 -20.27 -9.59 9.47
C PRO A 105 -19.84 -9.24 8.04
N SER A 106 -18.57 -8.87 7.86
CA SER A 106 -18.01 -8.58 6.53
C SER A 106 -17.92 -9.85 5.69
N LEU A 107 -18.18 -9.72 4.39
CA LEU A 107 -18.18 -10.82 3.42
C LEU A 107 -16.84 -11.00 2.69
N LEU A 108 -16.08 -9.92 2.51
CA LEU A 108 -14.81 -9.93 1.75
C LEU A 108 -13.58 -9.68 2.63
N GLY A 109 -13.71 -8.84 3.65
CA GLY A 109 -12.58 -8.37 4.46
C GLY A 109 -11.79 -7.22 3.84
N LEU A 110 -12.36 -6.52 2.86
CA LEU A 110 -11.82 -5.29 2.30
C LEU A 110 -12.31 -4.06 3.05
N SER A 111 -11.40 -3.10 3.28
CA SER A 111 -11.76 -1.71 3.55
C SER A 111 -11.52 -0.92 2.27
N MET A 112 -12.55 -0.19 1.81
CA MET A 112 -12.50 0.53 0.54
C MET A 112 -13.07 1.94 0.66
N ARG A 113 -12.63 2.82 -0.24
CA ARG A 113 -13.17 4.17 -0.38
C ARG A 113 -13.36 4.51 -1.84
N MET A 114 -14.49 5.14 -2.18
CA MET A 114 -14.69 5.70 -3.51
C MET A 114 -13.76 6.91 -3.71
N CYS A 115 -12.93 6.89 -4.74
CA CYS A 115 -12.07 8.02 -5.10
C CYS A 115 -11.77 8.05 -6.60
N GLU A 116 -11.01 9.06 -7.00
CA GLU A 116 -10.38 9.16 -8.31
C GLU A 116 -8.98 8.55 -8.20
N PRO A 117 -8.67 7.45 -8.92
CA PRO A 117 -7.38 6.77 -8.82
C PRO A 117 -6.17 7.66 -9.07
N GLU A 118 -6.27 8.59 -10.03
CA GLU A 118 -5.21 9.56 -10.33
C GLU A 118 -4.84 10.34 -9.06
N THR A 119 -5.77 11.10 -8.50
CA THR A 119 -5.58 11.85 -7.26
C THR A 119 -5.12 10.99 -6.08
N ALA A 120 -5.66 9.77 -5.94
CA ALA A 120 -5.32 8.89 -4.83
C ALA A 120 -3.87 8.39 -4.88
N THR A 121 -3.31 8.19 -6.07
CA THR A 121 -1.92 7.77 -6.27
C THR A 121 -0.93 8.92 -6.22
N GLU A 122 -1.39 10.16 -6.39
CA GLU A 122 -0.56 11.37 -6.35
C GLU A 122 -0.33 11.91 -4.94
N ASN A 123 -1.27 11.68 -4.03
CA ASN A 123 -1.22 12.17 -2.66
C ASN A 123 -0.44 11.22 -1.74
N VAL A 124 0.88 11.17 -1.99
CA VAL A 124 1.85 10.39 -1.22
C VAL A 124 3.01 11.28 -0.78
N TRP A 125 3.61 10.97 0.38
CA TRP A 125 4.77 11.71 0.91
C TRP A 125 5.97 10.78 0.96
N HIS A 126 6.96 11.07 0.11
CA HIS A 126 8.21 10.31 0.04
C HIS A 126 9.11 10.68 1.21
N VAL A 127 9.58 9.68 1.96
CA VAL A 127 10.56 9.86 3.03
C VAL A 127 11.92 10.12 2.39
N LEU A 128 12.49 11.31 2.57
CA LEU A 128 13.79 11.67 1.99
C LEU A 128 14.92 11.37 2.98
N ASP A 129 15.01 12.19 4.03
CA ASP A 129 16.04 12.06 5.06
C ASP A 129 15.40 11.83 6.41
N VAL A 130 16.02 10.99 7.23
CA VAL A 130 15.61 10.69 8.60
C VAL A 130 16.79 10.96 9.53
N LEU A 131 16.59 11.80 10.55
CA LEU A 131 17.63 12.16 11.50
C LEU A 131 17.78 11.10 12.60
N GLU A 132 19.01 10.87 13.03
CA GLU A 132 19.32 9.95 14.13
C GLU A 132 18.68 10.42 15.44
N GLY A 133 18.14 9.48 16.22
CA GLY A 133 17.42 9.72 17.46
C GLY A 133 16.05 10.40 17.28
N SER A 134 15.59 10.55 16.04
CA SER A 134 14.33 11.24 15.75
C SER A 134 13.10 10.36 15.98
N PRO A 135 11.91 10.96 16.12
CA PRO A 135 10.66 10.22 16.14
C PRO A 135 10.40 9.40 14.87
N ALA A 136 10.85 9.87 13.70
CA ALA A 136 10.75 9.14 12.45
C ALA A 136 11.64 7.89 12.43
N GLU A 137 12.89 8.01 12.89
CA GLU A 137 13.81 6.87 13.02
C GLU A 137 13.27 5.86 14.02
N SER A 138 12.81 6.33 15.19
CA SER A 138 12.24 5.48 16.24
C SER A 138 10.99 4.71 15.76
N ALA A 139 10.27 5.24 14.78
CA ALA A 139 9.14 4.60 14.15
C ALA A 139 9.53 3.64 13.02
N GLY A 140 10.81 3.61 12.63
CA GLY A 140 11.34 2.75 11.58
C GLY A 140 11.01 3.22 10.16
N LEU A 141 10.95 4.54 9.93
CA LEU A 141 10.92 5.07 8.57
C LEU A 141 12.30 4.93 7.91
N VAL A 142 12.30 4.47 6.66
CA VAL A 142 13.48 4.22 5.84
C VAL A 142 13.65 5.38 4.86
N PRO A 143 14.76 6.13 4.91
CA PRO A 143 15.04 7.21 3.97
C PRO A 143 15.12 6.66 2.55
N MET A 144 14.53 7.39 1.59
CA MET A 144 14.44 7.07 0.16
C MET A 144 13.68 5.78 -0.22
N GLY A 145 13.39 4.90 0.74
CA GLY A 145 12.71 3.63 0.52
C GLY A 145 11.23 3.64 0.89
N ASP A 146 10.75 4.67 1.59
CA ASP A 146 9.38 4.71 2.14
C ASP A 146 8.50 5.84 1.61
N TRP A 147 7.22 5.54 1.45
CA TRP A 147 6.17 6.49 1.13
C TRP A 147 5.04 6.43 2.16
N ILE A 148 4.67 7.56 2.74
CA ILE A 148 3.44 7.68 3.51
C ILE A 148 2.27 7.79 2.54
N LEU A 149 1.30 6.89 2.70
CA LEU A 149 0.14 6.77 1.81
C LEU A 149 -1.13 7.39 2.41
N GLY A 150 -1.17 7.52 3.73
CA GLY A 150 -2.34 8.02 4.44
C GLY A 150 -2.44 7.49 5.87
N TRP A 151 -3.62 7.64 6.45
CA TRP A 151 -3.93 7.26 7.82
C TRP A 151 -5.38 6.81 7.96
N SER A 152 -5.74 6.23 9.11
CA SER A 152 -7.09 5.68 9.32
C SER A 152 -8.19 6.72 9.57
N GLY A 153 -7.83 7.98 9.82
CA GLY A 153 -8.78 9.00 10.28
C GLY A 153 -9.35 9.93 9.20
N GLY A 154 -8.97 9.76 7.92
CA GLY A 154 -9.50 10.60 6.85
C GLY A 154 -8.73 10.53 5.54
N VAL A 155 -9.11 11.40 4.61
CA VAL A 155 -8.43 11.59 3.32
C VAL A 155 -7.38 12.69 3.45
N LEU A 156 -6.19 12.47 2.91
CA LEU A 156 -5.19 13.51 2.69
C LEU A 156 -5.23 13.87 1.20
N SER A 157 -5.64 15.10 0.90
CA SER A 157 -5.96 15.57 -0.45
C SER A 157 -4.95 16.58 -0.99
N ALA A 158 -4.18 17.21 -0.11
CA ALA A 158 -3.19 18.22 -0.44
C ALA A 158 -1.91 18.03 0.38
N GLU A 159 -0.80 18.56 -0.13
CA GLU A 159 0.54 18.49 0.50
C GLU A 159 0.53 18.82 2.00
N ASN A 160 -0.15 19.91 2.37
CA ASN A 160 -0.18 20.42 3.73
C ASN A 160 -0.98 19.54 4.70
N ASP A 161 -1.90 18.71 4.21
CA ASP A 161 -2.80 17.93 5.06
C ASP A 161 -2.03 16.95 5.97
N PHE A 162 -0.93 16.38 5.47
CA PHE A 162 -0.08 15.51 6.28
C PHE A 162 0.65 16.28 7.39
N TYR A 163 1.13 17.48 7.11
CA TYR A 163 1.80 18.31 8.10
C TYR A 163 0.82 18.78 9.18
N ASP A 164 -0.37 19.23 8.79
CA ASP A 164 -1.45 19.60 9.71
C ASP A 164 -1.85 18.40 10.59
N LEU A 165 -1.90 17.20 10.00
CA LEU A 165 -2.17 15.95 10.73
C LEU A 165 -1.10 15.66 11.79
N VAL A 166 0.17 15.81 11.43
CA VAL A 166 1.31 15.63 12.35
C VAL A 166 1.26 16.65 13.48
N GLU A 167 0.96 17.93 13.18
CA GLU A 167 0.80 18.97 14.19
C GLU A 167 -0.38 18.69 15.15
N ALA A 168 -1.48 18.15 14.64
CA ALA A 168 -2.62 17.76 15.47
C ALA A 168 -2.33 16.57 16.41
N HIS A 169 -1.28 15.80 16.13
CA HIS A 169 -0.87 14.61 16.88
C HIS A 169 0.42 14.80 17.69
N VAL A 170 0.83 16.04 17.98
CA VAL A 170 1.93 16.29 18.92
C VAL A 170 1.70 15.56 20.25
N ASP A 171 2.71 14.82 20.67
CA ASP A 171 2.78 13.95 21.85
C ASP A 171 1.71 12.84 21.88
N LYS A 172 1.18 12.46 20.71
CA LYS A 172 0.17 11.39 20.56
C LYS A 172 0.56 10.40 19.47
N PRO A 173 0.17 9.12 19.60
CA PRO A 173 0.40 8.14 18.55
C PRO A 173 -0.43 8.46 17.31
N LEU A 174 0.24 8.59 16.17
CA LEU A 174 -0.31 8.78 14.84
C LEU A 174 -0.03 7.53 14.00
N ARG A 175 -1.08 6.75 13.71
CA ARG A 175 -1.00 5.55 12.87
C ARG A 175 -1.09 5.93 11.39
N VAL A 176 -0.03 5.66 10.64
CA VAL A 176 0.05 5.90 9.20
C VAL A 176 0.31 4.59 8.45
N TYR A 177 -0.09 4.57 7.18
CA TYR A 177 0.23 3.48 6.26
C TYR A 177 1.43 3.87 5.42
N VAL A 178 2.44 2.99 5.43
CA VAL A 178 3.72 3.20 4.76
C VAL A 178 3.93 2.11 3.72
N TYR A 179 4.26 2.52 2.51
CA TYR A 179 4.74 1.64 1.45
C TYR A 179 6.27 1.64 1.45
N SER A 180 6.85 0.45 1.58
CA SER A 180 8.27 0.22 1.33
C SER A 180 8.45 -0.18 -0.13
N TYR A 181 9.17 0.65 -0.88
CA TYR A 181 9.49 0.40 -2.27
C TYR A 181 10.45 -0.78 -2.44
N ASP A 182 11.45 -0.89 -1.57
CA ASP A 182 12.46 -1.95 -1.63
C ASP A 182 11.86 -3.34 -1.40
N PHE A 183 10.89 -3.46 -0.51
CA PHE A 183 10.25 -4.74 -0.26
C PHE A 183 8.91 -4.90 -0.96
N ASP A 184 8.46 -3.89 -1.72
CA ASP A 184 7.11 -3.84 -2.29
C ASP A 184 6.01 -4.26 -1.29
N THR A 185 6.09 -3.74 -0.07
CA THR A 185 5.22 -4.13 1.04
C THR A 185 4.58 -2.93 1.72
N LEU A 186 3.41 -3.16 2.32
CA LEU A 186 2.67 -2.17 3.07
C LEU A 186 2.71 -2.51 4.55
N ARG A 187 3.00 -1.51 5.38
CA ARG A 187 3.02 -1.66 6.83
C ARG A 187 2.36 -0.48 7.53
N GLU A 188 1.79 -0.76 8.70
CA GLU A 188 1.29 0.28 9.61
C GLU A 188 2.45 0.74 10.49
N VAL A 189 2.67 2.05 10.53
CA VAL A 189 3.72 2.69 11.35
C VAL A 189 3.04 3.63 12.35
N VAL A 190 3.55 3.64 13.57
CA VAL A 190 3.07 4.56 14.62
C VAL A 190 4.11 5.65 14.83
N LEU A 191 3.82 6.85 14.35
CA LEU A 191 4.62 8.05 14.59
C LEU A 191 4.19 8.66 15.93
N ILE A 192 5.15 9.17 16.70
CA ILE A 192 4.85 9.97 17.91
C ILE A 192 5.53 11.33 17.72
N PRO A 193 4.86 12.29 17.07
CA PRO A 193 5.42 13.62 16.85
C PRO A 193 5.78 14.30 18.17
N ASN A 194 6.97 14.86 18.28
CA ASN A 194 7.49 15.42 19.52
C ASN A 194 8.31 16.68 19.21
N ARG A 195 8.22 17.74 20.05
CA ARG A 195 9.07 18.95 19.91
C ARG A 195 10.36 18.90 20.73
N HIS A 196 10.44 17.98 21.67
CA HIS A 196 11.48 17.90 22.71
C HIS A 196 12.47 16.76 22.47
N TRP A 197 12.50 16.18 21.28
CA TRP A 197 13.43 15.09 20.94
C TRP A 197 14.87 15.57 20.68
N GLY A 198 15.09 16.87 20.53
CA GLY A 198 16.42 17.49 20.48
C GLY A 198 16.88 18.00 19.11
N GLY A 199 16.13 17.73 18.05
CA GLY A 199 16.39 18.25 16.70
C GLY A 199 15.30 19.21 16.18
N GLU A 200 15.27 19.41 14.86
CA GLU A 200 14.34 20.31 14.18
C GLU A 200 13.02 19.62 13.79
N GLY A 201 11.91 20.34 13.95
CA GLY A 201 10.59 19.85 13.57
C GLY A 201 10.04 18.79 14.53
N LEU A 202 8.92 18.17 14.12
CA LEU A 202 8.16 17.24 14.96
C LEU A 202 8.57 15.77 14.80
N LEU A 203 9.14 15.43 13.65
CA LEU A 203 9.49 14.05 13.30
C LEU A 203 10.98 13.86 13.03
N GLY A 204 11.75 14.93 12.81
CA GLY A 204 13.14 14.83 12.37
C GLY A 204 13.28 14.12 11.02
N CYS A 205 12.35 14.36 10.11
CA CYS A 205 12.31 13.75 8.79
C CYS A 205 11.96 14.81 7.74
N ILE A 206 12.57 14.69 6.56
CA ILE A 206 12.23 15.49 5.39
C ILE A 206 11.32 14.66 4.49
N PHE A 207 10.21 15.25 4.06
CA PHE A 207 9.27 14.61 3.14
C PHE A 207 9.25 15.33 1.79
N GLY A 208 9.25 14.56 0.72
CA GLY A 208 9.01 15.04 -0.64
C GLY A 208 7.54 14.83 -1.03
N PHE A 209 6.96 15.81 -1.72
CA PHE A 209 5.59 15.73 -2.25
C PHE A 209 5.55 16.19 -3.71
N GLY A 210 4.61 15.65 -4.49
CA GLY A 210 4.38 16.04 -5.88
C GLY A 210 5.12 15.16 -6.89
N LEU A 211 5.24 15.64 -8.13
CA LEU A 211 5.56 14.81 -9.30
C LEU A 211 6.85 13.98 -9.18
N LEU A 212 7.91 14.54 -8.59
CA LEU A 212 9.21 13.87 -8.44
C LEU A 212 9.25 12.91 -7.25
N HIS A 213 8.21 12.89 -6.43
CA HIS A 213 8.13 12.14 -5.19
C HIS A 213 6.99 11.12 -5.20
N ARG A 214 6.43 10.83 -6.38
CA ARG A 214 5.48 9.74 -6.58
C ARG A 214 6.20 8.40 -6.52
N ILE A 215 5.46 7.35 -6.19
CA ILE A 215 5.98 5.98 -6.20
C ILE A 215 6.41 5.63 -7.64
N PRO A 216 7.69 5.24 -7.84
CA PRO A 216 8.15 4.82 -9.16
C PRO A 216 7.40 3.56 -9.65
N PRO A 217 7.24 3.40 -10.98
CA PRO A 217 6.66 2.18 -11.53
C PRO A 217 7.56 0.98 -11.21
N GLN A 218 6.93 -0.10 -10.74
CA GLN A 218 7.61 -1.36 -10.45
C GLN A 218 7.60 -2.28 -11.69
N PRO A 219 8.63 -3.13 -11.88
CA PRO A 219 8.62 -4.15 -12.92
C PRO A 219 7.56 -5.22 -12.64
N GLU A 220 6.94 -5.78 -13.70
CA GLU A 220 5.80 -6.70 -13.61
C GLU A 220 6.13 -8.03 -12.92
N ASP A 221 7.40 -8.43 -12.88
CA ASP A 221 7.91 -9.68 -12.32
C ASP A 221 8.39 -9.56 -10.87
N ARG A 222 8.30 -8.37 -10.27
CA ARG A 222 8.66 -8.16 -8.87
C ARG A 222 7.70 -8.91 -7.95
N VAL A 223 8.25 -9.69 -7.02
CA VAL A 223 7.47 -10.42 -6.02
C VAL A 223 7.44 -9.60 -4.72
N PRO A 224 6.25 -9.25 -4.17
CA PRO A 224 6.15 -8.59 -2.89
C PRO A 224 6.90 -9.33 -1.78
N GLY A 225 7.72 -8.60 -1.03
CA GLY A 225 8.55 -9.11 0.06
C GLY A 225 9.87 -9.76 -0.36
N SER A 226 10.16 -9.90 -1.66
CA SER A 226 11.48 -10.35 -2.11
C SER A 226 12.53 -9.24 -1.96
N ILE A 227 13.77 -9.63 -1.68
CA ILE A 227 14.91 -8.71 -1.68
C ILE A 227 15.14 -8.24 -3.13
N PRO A 228 15.25 -6.91 -3.38
CA PRO A 228 15.62 -6.38 -4.70
C PRO A 228 16.90 -7.03 -5.22
N PRO A 229 17.00 -7.35 -6.52
CA PRO A 229 18.24 -7.85 -7.11
C PRO A 229 19.44 -6.95 -6.82
N GLU A 230 19.25 -5.64 -6.81
CA GLU A 230 20.30 -4.64 -6.54
C GLU A 230 20.92 -4.79 -5.15
N LEU A 231 20.14 -5.24 -4.16
CA LEU A 231 20.63 -5.49 -2.81
C LEU A 231 21.22 -6.90 -2.64
N GLN A 232 20.89 -7.84 -3.53
CA GLN A 232 21.48 -9.19 -3.51
C GLN A 232 22.93 -9.16 -4.00
N GLU A 233 23.23 -8.36 -5.01
CA GLU A 233 24.59 -8.23 -5.57
C GLU A 233 25.58 -7.63 -4.56
N GLU A 234 25.13 -6.71 -3.69
CA GLU A 234 25.99 -6.12 -2.65
C GLU A 234 26.39 -7.16 -1.58
N GLU A 235 25.50 -8.05 -1.16
CA GLU A 235 25.82 -9.10 -0.16
C GLU A 235 26.87 -10.08 -0.69
N GLU A 236 26.82 -10.46 -1.97
CA GLU A 236 27.81 -11.35 -2.59
C GLU A 236 29.22 -10.73 -2.64
N GLU A 237 29.33 -9.42 -2.90
CA GLU A 237 30.62 -8.71 -2.88
C GLU A 237 31.23 -8.62 -1.46
N PHE A 238 30.41 -8.48 -0.41
CA PHE A 238 30.89 -8.46 0.97
C PHE A 238 31.30 -9.86 1.47
N GLU A 239 30.66 -10.94 0.99
CA GLU A 239 31.07 -12.32 1.31
C GLU A 239 32.42 -12.70 0.66
N GLU A 240 32.77 -12.13 -0.49
CA GLU A 240 34.06 -12.37 -1.15
C GLU A 240 35.26 -11.72 -0.44
N GLN A 241 35.03 -10.79 0.49
CA GLN A 241 36.09 -10.22 1.33
C GLN A 241 36.50 -11.19 2.44
N GLN A 242 37.29 -12.21 2.08
CA GLN A 242 37.94 -13.10 3.05
C GLN A 242 38.70 -12.28 4.10
N LEU A 243 38.20 -12.28 5.33
CA LEU A 243 38.87 -11.76 6.52
C LEU A 243 40.25 -12.41 6.67
N PHE A 244 41.29 -11.67 6.26
CA PHE A 244 42.67 -12.07 6.47
C PHE A 244 43.06 -11.82 7.92
N VAL A 245 43.19 -12.90 8.71
CA VAL A 245 43.73 -12.85 10.06
C VAL A 245 45.22 -13.22 9.98
N PRO A 246 46.17 -12.28 10.21
CA PRO A 246 47.59 -12.62 10.26
C PRO A 246 47.83 -13.53 11.47
N ALA A 247 48.30 -14.75 11.23
CA ALA A 247 48.64 -15.69 12.29
C ALA A 247 49.78 -15.15 13.17
N ASP A 248 49.61 -15.27 14.49
CA ASP A 248 50.63 -14.91 15.48
C ASP A 248 51.96 -15.63 15.22
N VAL A 249 53.04 -14.84 15.27
CA VAL A 249 54.42 -15.31 15.15
C VAL A 249 54.73 -16.24 16.32
N GLN A 250 54.84 -17.54 16.05
CA GLN A 250 55.48 -18.47 16.97
C GLN A 250 56.95 -18.06 17.10
N THR A 251 57.33 -17.60 18.29
CA THR A 251 58.72 -17.44 18.69
C THR A 251 59.16 -18.72 19.36
N ASP A 252 60.12 -19.42 18.74
CA ASP A 252 60.87 -20.55 19.31
C ASP A 252 61.71 -20.13 20.53
#